data_AF-A0A843E5A6-F1
#
_entry.id   AF-A0A843E5A6-F1
#
_cell.length_a   1.000
_cell.length_b   1.000
_cell.length_c   1.000
_cell.angle_alpha   90.00
_cell.angle_beta   90.00
_cell.angle_gamma   90.00
#
_symmetry.space_group_name_H-M   'P 1'
#
loop_
_entity.id
_entity.type
_entity.pdbx_description
1 polymer ?
#
loop_
_entity_poly.entity_id
_entity_poly.type
_entity_poly.pdbx_seq_one_letter_code
_entity_poly.pdbx_strand_id
1 'polypeptide(L)'
;MTNTVVAHMKTCHKTNKVTVWMKDDGNLGVKIESDCPHVRDYAAKLTEITMVDVVSFAGSKVVDPEIRATLSVPCLTPIAVFEAAWLELGMLSKNLVNGVGENSVTFHPDMDLDEL
;
A
#
# COMPACT_ATOMS: atom_id res chain seq x y z
N MET A 1 -2.30 -18.21 1.42
CA MET A 1 -1.77 -17.32 2.49
C MET A 1 -1.93 -15.90 1.99
N THR A 2 -2.66 -15.06 2.70
CA THR A 2 -3.16 -13.77 2.22
C THR A 2 -2.03 -12.76 2.02
N ASN A 3 -1.70 -12.52 0.76
CA ASN A 3 -1.05 -11.34 0.20
C ASN A 3 -2.00 -10.11 0.23
N THR A 4 -2.81 -10.06 1.29
CA THR A 4 -3.82 -9.04 1.50
C THR A 4 -3.38 -8.16 2.64
N VAL A 5 -3.28 -6.86 2.38
CA VAL A 5 -2.91 -5.83 3.37
C VAL A 5 -4.07 -4.87 3.50
N VAL A 6 -4.32 -4.40 4.73
CA VAL A 6 -5.38 -3.42 5.02
C VAL A 6 -4.72 -2.11 5.44
N ALA A 7 -5.02 -1.03 4.71
CA ALA A 7 -4.60 0.32 5.04
C ALA A 7 -5.67 1.03 5.88
N HIS A 8 -5.33 1.37 7.13
CA HIS A 8 -6.20 2.10 8.05
C HIS A 8 -5.89 3.60 8.03
N MET A 9 -6.70 4.39 7.32
CA MET A 9 -6.57 5.84 7.26
C MET A 9 -7.40 6.51 8.34
N LYS A 10 -6.81 6.65 9.54
CA LYS A 10 -7.49 7.32 10.68
C LYS A 10 -7.84 8.79 10.39
N THR A 11 -7.00 9.50 9.63
CA THR A 11 -7.18 10.94 9.32
C THR A 11 -8.41 11.23 8.45
N CYS A 12 -8.79 10.31 7.56
CA CYS A 12 -9.99 10.46 6.72
C CYS A 12 -11.07 9.39 6.99
N HIS A 13 -10.87 8.57 8.03
CA HIS A 13 -11.76 7.49 8.46
C HIS A 13 -12.02 6.42 7.38
N LYS A 14 -11.05 6.17 6.49
CA LYS A 14 -11.17 5.19 5.41
C LYS A 14 -10.37 3.93 5.69
N THR A 15 -10.89 2.80 5.26
CA THR A 15 -10.19 1.51 5.31
C THR A 15 -10.15 0.92 3.91
N ASN A 16 -8.95 0.61 3.43
CA ASN A 16 -8.74 0.12 2.07
C ASN A 16 -8.07 -1.24 2.14
N LYS A 17 -8.64 -2.23 1.45
CA LYS A 17 -8.08 -3.58 1.39
C LYS A 17 -7.37 -3.76 0.06
N VAL A 18 -6.11 -4.17 0.09
CA VAL A 18 -5.26 -4.39 -1.07
C VAL A 18 -4.90 -5.85 -1.14
N THR A 19 -4.98 -6.47 -2.31
CA THR A 19 -4.55 -7.85 -2.58
C THR A 19 -3.69 -7.85 -3.83
N VAL A 20 -2.54 -8.52 -3.79
CA VAL A 20 -1.61 -8.60 -4.92
C VAL A 20 -1.25 -10.06 -5.16
N TRP A 21 -1.23 -10.53 -6.41
CA TRP A 21 -0.88 -11.91 -6.75
C TRP A 21 -0.01 -12.00 -7.98
N MET A 22 0.86 -13.00 -8.06
CA MET A 22 1.64 -13.30 -9.26
C MET A 22 0.71 -13.81 -10.38
N LYS A 23 0.84 -13.25 -11.58
CA LYS A 23 0.18 -13.71 -12.81
C LYS A 23 1.09 -14.66 -13.60
N ASP A 24 0.50 -15.40 -14.54
CA ASP A 24 1.23 -16.35 -15.40
C ASP A 24 2.27 -15.69 -16.31
N ASP A 25 2.11 -14.39 -16.60
CA ASP A 25 3.04 -13.59 -17.40
C ASP A 25 4.22 -13.01 -16.61
N GLY A 26 4.29 -13.27 -15.30
CA GLY A 26 5.32 -12.76 -14.39
C GLY A 26 5.09 -11.34 -13.88
N ASN A 27 4.00 -10.67 -14.30
CA ASN A 27 3.55 -9.43 -13.68
C ASN A 27 2.71 -9.74 -12.43
N LEU A 28 2.37 -8.70 -11.68
CA LEU A 28 1.58 -8.79 -10.47
C LEU A 28 0.21 -8.14 -10.71
N GLY A 29 -0.85 -8.91 -10.51
CA GLY A 29 -2.20 -8.38 -10.46
C GLY A 29 -2.45 -7.66 -9.14
N VAL A 30 -3.18 -6.55 -9.19
CA VAL A 30 -3.49 -5.72 -8.02
C VAL A 30 -5.00 -5.53 -7.94
N LYS A 31 -5.58 -5.79 -6.76
CA LYS A 31 -6.98 -5.49 -6.42
C LYS A 31 -7.02 -4.59 -5.20
N ILE A 32 -7.73 -3.47 -5.31
CA ILE A 32 -7.94 -2.52 -4.22
C ILE A 32 -9.45 -2.36 -4.00
N GLU A 33 -9.90 -2.58 -2.77
CA GLU A 33 -11.30 -2.48 -2.35
C GLU A 33 -11.45 -1.34 -1.34
N SER A 34 -12.30 -0.35 -1.65
CA SER A 34 -12.50 0.85 -0.82
C SER A 34 -13.84 1.54 -1.10
N ASP A 35 -14.41 2.18 -0.07
CA ASP A 35 -15.55 3.10 -0.18
C ASP A 35 -15.12 4.55 -0.52
N CYS A 36 -13.82 4.85 -0.48
CA CYS A 36 -13.28 6.16 -0.81
C CYS A 36 -13.26 6.39 -2.33
N PRO A 37 -13.92 7.44 -2.86
CA PRO A 37 -13.97 7.69 -4.30
C PRO A 37 -12.58 7.92 -4.92
N HIS A 38 -11.67 8.58 -4.19
CA HIS A 38 -10.29 8.79 -4.64
C HIS A 38 -9.50 7.48 -4.75
N VAL A 39 -9.68 6.58 -3.78
CA VAL A 39 -9.05 5.26 -3.82
C VAL A 39 -9.65 4.39 -4.91
N ARG A 40 -10.95 4.50 -5.20
CA ARG A 40 -11.58 3.79 -6.33
C ARG A 40 -11.01 4.23 -7.68
N ASP A 41 -10.76 5.53 -7.88
CA ASP A 41 -10.11 6.03 -9.09
C ASP A 41 -8.68 5.47 -9.24
N TYR A 42 -7.90 5.51 -8.15
CA TYR A 42 -6.57 4.89 -8.13
C TYR A 42 -6.62 3.37 -8.40
N ALA A 43 -7.57 2.66 -7.81
CA ALA A 43 -7.78 1.22 -7.99
C ALA A 43 -8.10 0.86 -9.46
N ALA A 44 -8.86 1.71 -10.16
CA ALA A 44 -9.20 1.49 -11.56
C ALA A 44 -7.98 1.66 -12.49
N LYS A 45 -6.99 2.47 -12.10
CA LYS A 45 -5.77 2.75 -12.88
C LYS A 45 -4.63 1.78 -12.57
N LEU A 46 -4.56 1.29 -11.33
CA LEU A 46 -3.49 0.40 -10.85
C LEU A 46 -3.98 -1.04 -10.69
N THR A 47 -4.30 -1.69 -11.81
CA THR A 47 -4.77 -3.09 -11.83
C THR A 47 -3.64 -4.10 -12.00
N GLU A 48 -2.48 -3.64 -12.47
CA GLU A 48 -1.30 -4.47 -12.74
C GLU A 48 -0.02 -3.64 -12.56
N ILE A 49 0.99 -4.27 -11.97
CA ILE A 49 2.34 -3.75 -11.78
C ILE A 49 3.39 -4.80 -12.17
N THR A 50 4.59 -4.34 -12.47
CA THR A 50 5.75 -5.19 -12.79
C THR A 50 6.62 -5.42 -11.56
N MET A 51 7.60 -6.32 -11.66
CA MET A 51 8.63 -6.48 -10.62
C MET A 51 9.42 -5.19 -10.36
N VAL A 52 9.69 -4.39 -11.40
CA VAL A 52 10.43 -3.12 -11.27
C VAL A 52 9.64 -2.12 -10.42
N ASP A 53 8.32 -2.06 -10.63
CA ASP A 53 7.43 -1.20 -9.84
C ASP A 53 7.43 -1.53 -8.35
N VAL A 54 7.86 -2.73 -7.98
CA VAL A 54 7.85 -3.21 -6.59
C VAL A 54 9.19 -2.98 -5.89
N VAL A 55 10.31 -3.05 -6.63
CA VAL A 55 11.66 -2.93 -6.07
C VAL A 55 12.25 -1.52 -6.17
N SER A 56 11.74 -0.69 -7.08
CA SER A 56 12.18 0.70 -7.24
C SER A 56 11.03 1.65 -6.96
N PHE A 57 11.14 2.45 -5.90
CA PHE A 57 10.14 3.49 -5.64
C PHE A 57 10.16 4.58 -6.73
N ALA A 58 11.36 4.97 -7.17
CA ALA A 58 11.52 5.93 -8.26
C ALA A 58 11.04 5.31 -9.58
N GLY A 59 10.11 6.00 -10.24
CA GLY A 59 9.53 5.54 -11.51
C GLY A 59 8.50 4.40 -11.38
N SER A 60 8.15 3.97 -10.16
CA SER A 60 7.13 2.94 -9.98
C SER A 60 5.75 3.46 -10.32
N LYS A 61 5.01 2.65 -11.07
CA LYS A 61 3.59 2.83 -11.39
C LYS A 61 2.72 2.98 -10.14
N VAL A 62 3.11 2.37 -9.01
CA VAL A 62 2.39 2.47 -7.73
C VAL A 62 2.34 3.93 -7.23
N VAL A 63 3.37 4.70 -7.51
CA VAL A 63 3.51 6.09 -7.05
C VAL A 63 3.58 7.11 -8.19
N ASP A 64 3.30 6.67 -9.41
CA ASP A 64 3.25 7.52 -10.60
C ASP A 64 2.28 8.70 -10.38
N PRO A 65 2.71 9.95 -10.64
CA PRO A 65 1.91 11.14 -10.37
C PRO A 65 0.53 11.17 -11.04
N GLU A 66 0.40 10.61 -12.24
CA GLU A 66 -0.87 10.59 -12.98
C GLU A 66 -1.81 9.51 -12.43
N ILE A 67 -1.26 8.35 -12.08
CA ILE A 67 -2.02 7.24 -11.52
C ILE A 67 -2.54 7.58 -10.12
N ARG A 68 -1.68 8.14 -9.26
CA ARG A 68 -2.03 8.46 -7.87
C ARG A 68 -2.64 9.85 -7.69
N ALA A 69 -2.89 10.61 -8.77
CA ALA A 69 -3.26 12.02 -8.73
C ALA A 69 -4.40 12.38 -7.76
N THR A 70 -5.35 11.45 -7.56
CA THR A 70 -6.50 11.66 -6.67
C THR A 70 -6.21 11.39 -5.19
N LEU A 71 -5.06 10.80 -4.87
CA LEU A 71 -4.66 10.49 -3.50
C LEU A 71 -3.85 11.62 -2.87
N SER A 72 -4.17 11.96 -1.62
CA SER A 72 -3.29 12.78 -0.80
C SER A 72 -1.95 12.08 -0.55
N VAL A 73 -0.87 12.84 -0.38
CA VAL A 73 0.46 12.30 -0.04
C VAL A 73 0.43 11.30 1.13
N PRO A 74 -0.28 11.56 2.26
CA PRO A 74 -0.30 10.65 3.40
C PRO A 74 -1.16 9.40 3.21
N CYS A 75 -1.86 9.24 2.08
CA CYS A 75 -2.68 8.06 1.85
C CYS A 75 -1.79 6.80 1.88
N LEU A 76 -2.10 5.87 2.78
CA LEU A 76 -1.32 4.64 2.98
C LEU A 76 -1.65 3.56 1.94
N THR A 77 -2.66 3.74 1.10
CA THR A 77 -3.04 2.73 0.09
C THR A 77 -1.89 2.34 -0.84
N PRO A 78 -1.08 3.27 -1.39
CA PRO A 78 0.08 2.91 -2.20
C PRO A 78 1.12 2.11 -1.42
N ILE A 79 1.34 2.43 -0.13
CA ILE A 79 2.25 1.65 0.72
C ILE A 79 1.69 0.23 0.94
N ALA A 80 0.38 0.08 1.16
CA ALA A 80 -0.25 -1.24 1.25
C ALA A 80 -0.11 -2.07 -0.04
N VAL A 81 -0.01 -1.44 -1.22
CA VAL A 81 0.32 -2.14 -2.48
C VAL A 81 1.74 -2.70 -2.44
N PHE A 82 2.73 -1.90 -2.02
CA PHE A 82 4.10 -2.39 -1.87
C PHE A 82 4.20 -3.54 -0.87
N GLU A 83 3.60 -3.39 0.31
CA GLU A 83 3.62 -4.42 1.37
C GLU A 83 2.95 -5.72 0.89
N ALA A 84 1.79 -5.62 0.21
CA ALA A 84 1.11 -6.78 -0.36
C ALA A 84 1.95 -7.48 -1.44
N ALA A 85 2.58 -6.70 -2.32
CA ALA A 85 3.48 -7.22 -3.34
C ALA A 85 4.72 -7.88 -2.72
N TRP A 86 5.32 -7.28 -1.68
CA TRP A 86 6.48 -7.84 -1.00
C TRP A 86 6.15 -9.14 -0.24
N LEU A 87 4.94 -9.25 0.33
CA LEU A 87 4.45 -10.50 0.91
C LEU A 87 4.23 -11.59 -0.12
N GLU A 88 3.73 -11.22 -1.31
CA GLU A 88 3.55 -12.15 -2.42
C GLU A 88 4.89 -12.67 -2.95
N LEU A 89 5.85 -11.77 -3.14
CA LEU A 89 7.18 -12.09 -3.66
C LEU A 89 8.14 -12.70 -2.63
N GLY A 90 7.72 -12.80 -1.37
CA GLY A 90 8.57 -13.28 -0.27
C GLY A 90 9.70 -12.32 0.12
N MET A 91 9.64 -11.06 -0.33
CA MET A 91 10.57 -10.00 0.07
C MET A 91 10.28 -9.50 1.50
N LEU A 92 9.03 -9.63 1.95
CA LEU A 92 8.65 -9.41 3.34
C LEU A 92 8.26 -10.73 4.01
N SER A 93 8.86 -11.00 5.17
CA SER A 93 8.60 -12.24 5.92
C SER A 93 7.18 -12.28 6.48
N LYS A 94 6.45 -13.34 6.16
CA LYS A 94 5.10 -13.61 6.70
C LYS A 94 5.12 -13.81 8.22
N ASN A 95 6.18 -14.41 8.76
CA ASN A 95 6.33 -14.59 10.20
C ASN A 95 6.56 -13.25 10.90
N LEU A 96 7.31 -12.34 10.29
CA LEU A 96 7.54 -11.01 10.85
C LEU A 96 6.22 -10.24 10.93
N VAL A 97 5.48 -10.15 9.83
CA VAL A 97 4.20 -9.38 9.82
C VAL A 97 3.17 -9.95 10.78
N ASN A 98 3.12 -11.28 10.95
CA ASN A 98 2.26 -11.90 11.96
C ASN A 98 2.67 -11.55 13.40
N GLY A 99 3.96 -11.31 13.64
CA GLY A 99 4.49 -10.93 14.94
C GLY A 99 4.30 -9.44 15.28
N VAL A 100 4.49 -8.54 14.31
CA VAL A 100 4.39 -7.08 14.53
C VAL A 100 2.98 -6.53 14.35
N GLY A 101 2.15 -7.14 13.50
CA GLY A 101 0.79 -6.70 13.20
C GLY A 101 0.71 -5.56 12.19
N GLU A 102 1.24 -4.36 12.51
CA GLU A 102 1.14 -3.18 11.65
C GLU A 102 2.31 -2.20 11.79
N ASN A 103 2.54 -1.43 10.72
CA ASN A 103 3.28 -0.18 10.77
C ASN A 103 2.29 0.97 10.94
N SER A 104 2.58 1.94 11.80
CA SER A 104 1.67 3.06 12.07
C SER A 104 2.40 4.41 12.15
N VAL A 105 1.65 5.48 11.89
CA VAL A 105 2.07 6.87 12.10
C VAL A 105 1.21 7.45 13.21
N THR A 106 1.83 7.92 14.29
CA THR A 106 1.14 8.49 15.45
C THR A 106 1.40 10.00 15.52
N PHE A 107 0.33 10.77 15.73
CA PHE A 107 0.44 12.21 15.95
C PHE A 107 0.53 12.51 17.44
N HIS A 108 1.55 13.26 17.85
CA HIS A 108 1.73 13.71 19.24
C HIS A 108 1.70 15.25 19.27
N PRO A 109 0.50 15.87 19.36
CA PRO A 109 0.36 17.32 19.23
C PRO A 109 1.04 18.13 20.35
N ASP A 110 1.29 17.50 21.50
CA ASP A 110 1.83 18.13 22.70
C ASP A 110 3.19 17.53 23.14
N MET A 111 3.89 16.83 22.24
CA MET A 111 5.20 16.23 22.55
C MET A 111 6.29 17.29 22.48
N ASP A 112 7.02 17.46 23.58
CA ASP A 112 8.21 18.30 23.60
C ASP A 112 9.32 17.61 22.80
N LEU A 113 10.05 18.37 21.98
CA LEU A 113 11.04 17.81 21.04
C LEU A 113 12.24 17.20 21.76
N ASP A 114 12.43 17.51 23.04
CA ASP A 114 13.47 16.96 23.90
C ASP A 114 13.13 15.54 24.43
N GLU A 115 11.93 15.02 24.16
CA GLU A 115 11.47 13.68 24.58
C GLU A 115 11.52 12.61 23.48
N LEU A 116 12.13 12.91 22.31
CA LEU A 116 12.30 12.00 21.17
C LEU A 116 13.58 11.16 21.23
#